data_AF-A0A3N5Q159-F1
#
_entry.id   AF-A0A3N5Q159-F1
#
_cell.length_a   1.000
_cell.length_b   1.000
_cell.length_c   1.000
_cell.angle_alpha   90.00
_cell.angle_beta   90.00
_cell.angle_gamma   90.00
#
_symmetry.space_group_name_H-M   'P 1'
#
loop_
_entity.id
_entity.type
_entity.pdbx_description
1 polymer ?
#
loop_
_entity_poly.entity_id
_entity_poly.type
_entity_poly.pdbx_seq_one_letter_code
_entity_poly.pdbx_strand_id
1 'polypeptide(L)' 'MDILNTVKSVLGGGEEKKSDLMSSIMFLVGGQSGGLNGLISQFKSQGLGDIVSSWVGSQNNLPISSDQIKKVLGED' A
#
# COMPACT_ATOMS: atom_id res chain seq x y z
N MET A 1 26.12 -7.74 7.09
CA MET A 1 24.87 -8.52 6.94
C MET A 1 23.72 -7.57 6.61
N ASP A 2 23.30 -7.34 5.37
CA ASP A 2 24.01 -7.05 4.13
C ASP A 2 23.02 -6.23 3.29
N ILE A 3 22.86 -4.96 3.63
CA ILE A 3 21.99 -4.04 2.90
C ILE A 3 22.37 -3.94 1.40
N LEU A 4 23.64 -4.16 1.05
CA LEU A 4 24.09 -4.29 -0.34
C LEU A 4 23.65 -5.59 -1.01
N ASN A 5 23.48 -6.68 -0.26
CA ASN A 5 22.94 -7.93 -0.79
C ASN A 5 21.40 -7.87 -0.87
N THR A 6 20.74 -7.17 0.05
CA THR A 6 19.30 -6.89 -0.04
C THR A 6 19.01 -6.06 -1.29
N VAL A 7 19.71 -4.95 -1.52
CA VAL A 7 19.54 -4.11 -2.73
C VAL A 7 19.88 -4.87 -4.02
N LYS A 8 20.91 -5.74 -4.01
CA LYS A 8 21.19 -6.61 -5.16
C LYS A 8 20.12 -7.68 -5.39
N SER A 9 19.57 -8.27 -4.33
CA SER A 9 18.46 -9.23 -4.44
C SER A 9 17.20 -8.56 -4.98
N VAL A 10 16.94 -7.34 -4.51
CA VAL A 10 15.85 -6.48 -4.96
C VAL A 10 15.90 -6.15 -6.45
N LEU A 11 17.11 -6.00 -6.99
CA LEU A 11 17.35 -5.65 -8.39
C LEU A 11 17.63 -6.88 -9.28
N GLY A 12 17.82 -8.06 -8.67
CA GLY A 12 18.19 -9.30 -9.34
C GLY A 12 17.09 -10.38 -9.35
N GLY A 13 16.05 -10.28 -8.51
CA GLY A 13 14.98 -11.28 -8.38
C GLY A 13 13.60 -10.67 -8.59
N GLY A 14 13.14 -10.58 -9.85
CA GLY A 14 11.87 -9.95 -10.21
C GLY A 14 10.60 -10.68 -9.74
N GLU A 15 10.71 -11.93 -9.28
CA GLU A 15 9.55 -12.76 -8.90
C GLU A 15 9.30 -12.85 -7.39
N GLU A 16 10.34 -13.01 -6.55
CA GLU A 16 10.20 -13.10 -5.08
C GLU A 16 9.63 -11.81 -4.47
N LYS A 17 10.13 -10.67 -4.94
CA LYS A 17 9.64 -9.32 -4.61
C LYS A 17 8.16 -9.10 -4.84
N LYS A 18 7.63 -9.66 -5.93
CA LYS A 18 6.22 -9.53 -6.31
C LYS A 18 5.35 -10.38 -5.39
N SER A 19 5.85 -11.54 -4.98
CA SER A 19 5.20 -12.41 -4.00
C SER A 19 5.12 -11.76 -2.61
N ASP A 20 6.21 -11.11 -2.17
CA ASP A 20 6.24 -10.40 -0.88
C ASP A 20 5.28 -9.21 -0.89
N LEU A 21 5.31 -8.39 -1.94
CA LEU A 21 4.38 -7.28 -2.09
C LEU A 21 2.92 -7.75 -2.10
N MET A 22 2.62 -8.84 -2.81
CA MET A 22 1.28 -9.40 -2.86
C MET A 22 0.80 -9.89 -1.49
N SER A 23 1.70 -10.50 -0.72
CA SER A 23 1.43 -10.96 0.65
C SER A 23 1.16 -9.79 1.60
N SER A 24 1.93 -8.70 1.50
CA SER A 24 1.68 -7.46 2.25
C SER A 24 0.32 -6.84 1.89
N ILE A 25 -0.04 -6.81 0.60
CA ILE A 25 -1.36 -6.33 0.17
C ILE A 25 -2.46 -7.22 0.76
N MET A 26 -2.33 -8.54 0.66
CA MET A 26 -3.30 -9.49 1.22
C MET A 26 -3.45 -9.34 2.74
N PHE A 27 -2.38 -9.06 3.47
CA PHE A 27 -2.45 -8.76 4.90
C PHE A 27 -3.25 -7.47 5.17
N LEU A 28 -2.98 -6.40 4.42
CA LEU A 28 -3.66 -5.11 4.56
C LEU A 28 -5.17 -5.21 4.27
N VAL A 29 -5.56 -5.87 3.17
CA VAL A 29 -6.99 -5.99 2.79
C VAL A 29 -7.71 -7.17 3.45
N GLY A 30 -6.98 -8.22 3.86
CA GLY A 30 -7.52 -9.50 4.33
C GLY A 30 -8.05 -9.54 5.76
N GLY A 31 -7.93 -8.45 6.52
CA GLY A 31 -8.67 -8.28 7.78
C GLY A 31 -7.83 -8.14 9.05
N GLN A 32 -6.55 -8.51 9.05
CA GLN A 32 -5.69 -8.37 10.25
C GLN A 32 -5.44 -6.90 10.64
N SER A 33 -5.58 -5.95 9.71
CA SER A 33 -5.48 -4.49 9.95
C SER A 33 -6.82 -3.75 9.84
N GLY A 34 -7.94 -4.44 10.07
CA GLY A 34 -9.30 -3.90 9.83
C GLY A 34 -9.79 -4.05 8.38
N GLY A 35 -8.99 -4.74 7.55
CA GLY A 35 -9.31 -5.04 6.15
C GLY A 35 -9.56 -3.81 5.29
N LEU A 36 -10.27 -3.98 4.19
CA LEU A 36 -10.59 -2.88 3.27
C LEU A 36 -11.31 -1.70 3.95
N ASN A 37 -12.22 -1.96 4.88
CA ASN A 37 -12.92 -0.90 5.62
C ASN A 37 -11.99 -0.12 6.57
N GLY A 38 -11.02 -0.81 7.17
CA GLY A 38 -9.96 -0.18 7.97
C GLY A 38 -9.09 0.73 7.12
N LEU A 39 -8.68 0.26 5.93
CA LEU A 39 -7.91 1.05 4.97
C LEU A 39 -8.68 2.31 4.55
N ILE A 40 -9.96 2.19 4.17
CA ILE A 40 -10.81 3.33 3.83
C ILE A 40 -10.89 4.33 4.98
N SER A 41 -11.01 3.84 6.22
CA SER A 41 -11.08 4.70 7.41
C SER A 41 -9.78 5.46 7.67
N GLN A 42 -8.61 4.84 7.44
CA GLN A 42 -7.31 5.50 7.57
C GLN A 42 -7.13 6.60 6.51
N PHE A 43 -7.53 6.36 5.26
CA PHE A 43 -7.51 7.40 4.22
C PHE A 43 -8.41 8.58 4.60
N LYS A 44 -9.63 8.31 5.09
CA LYS A 44 -10.56 9.35 5.54
C LYS A 44 -10.02 10.15 6.72
N SER A 45 -9.41 9.51 7.72
CA SER A 45 -8.86 10.21 8.89
C SER A 45 -7.70 11.14 8.55
N GLN A 46 -6.97 10.86 7.47
CA GLN A 46 -5.86 11.69 6.99
C GLN A 46 -6.27 12.82 6.03
N GLY A 47 -7.59 12.98 5.79
CA GLY A 47 -8.13 13.97 4.86
C GLY A 47 -8.08 13.55 3.39
N LEU A 48 -7.84 12.26 3.11
CA LEU A 48 -7.75 11.69 1.76
C LEU A 48 -9.00 10.87 1.39
N GLY A 49 -10.15 11.23 1.99
CA GLY A 49 -11.43 10.55 1.80
C GLY A 49 -11.92 10.55 0.36
N ASP A 50 -11.74 11.66 -0.36
CA ASP A 50 -12.17 11.77 -1.76
C ASP A 50 -11.33 10.89 -2.69
N ILE A 51 -10.03 10.75 -2.41
CA ILE A 51 -9.12 9.89 -3.16
C ILE A 51 -9.56 8.43 -3.03
N VAL A 52 -9.69 7.92 -1.79
CA VAL A 52 -10.08 6.52 -1.59
C VAL A 52 -11.50 6.25 -2.09
N SER A 53 -12.40 7.24 -1.99
CA SER A 53 -13.77 7.11 -2.50
C SER A 53 -13.80 7.08 -4.03
N SER A 54 -12.88 7.76 -4.72
CA SER A 54 -12.78 7.69 -6.18
C SER A 54 -12.45 6.28 -6.69
N TRP A 55 -11.76 5.48 -5.88
CA TRP A 55 -11.41 4.09 -6.19
C TRP A 55 -12.52 3.10 -5.86
N VAL A 56 -13.48 3.50 -5.01
CA VAL A 56 -14.68 2.70 -4.71
C VAL A 56 -15.72 2.98 -5.82
N GLY A 57 -15.52 2.35 -6.98
CA GLY A 57 -16.39 2.47 -8.15
C GLY A 57 -15.62 2.36 -9.46
N SER A 58 -16.28 2.67 -10.58
CA SER A 58 -15.70 2.65 -11.94
C SER A 58 -15.40 4.05 -12.50
N GLN A 59 -15.37 5.08 -11.64
CA GLN A 59 -15.12 6.46 -12.04
C GLN A 59 -13.62 6.74 -12.25
N ASN A 60 -13.29 7.99 -12.60
CA ASN A 60 -11.91 8.41 -12.75
C ASN A 60 -11.17 8.37 -11.39
N ASN A 61 -10.23 7.45 -11.27
CA ASN A 61 -9.38 7.31 -10.08
C ASN A 61 -8.55 8.57 -9.90
N LEU A 62 -8.67 9.23 -8.75
CA LEU A 62 -7.85 10.40 -8.44
C LEU A 62 -6.39 9.99 -8.23
N PRO A 63 -5.43 10.81 -8.69
CA PRO A 63 -4.02 10.55 -8.46
C PRO A 63 -3.68 10.67 -6.98
N ILE A 64 -2.65 9.94 -6.55
CA ILE A 64 -2.11 9.98 -5.20
C ILE A 64 -0.58 10.03 -5.24
N SER A 65 0.04 10.79 -4.36
CA SER A 65 1.50 10.85 -4.21
C SER A 65 2.03 9.80 -3.22
N SER A 66 3.32 9.48 -3.33
CA SER A 66 4.01 8.63 -2.36
C SER A 66 3.93 9.17 -0.93
N ASP A 67 4.05 10.48 -0.75
CA ASP A 67 3.99 11.12 0.57
C ASP A 67 2.60 10.99 1.20
N GLN A 68 1.55 11.06 0.38
CA GLN A 68 0.17 10.82 0.81
C GLN A 68 -0.05 9.37 1.24
N ILE A 69 0.54 8.41 0.53
CA ILE A 69 0.49 6.99 0.92
C ILE A 69 1.19 6.77 2.26
N LYS A 70 2.42 7.30 2.42
CA LYS A 70 3.17 7.22 3.68
C LYS A 70 2.41 7.82 4.86
N LYS A 71 1.72 8.94 4.63
CA LYS A 71 0.88 9.59 5.66
C LYS A 71 -0.23 8.66 6.18
N VAL A 72 -0.75 7.77 5.33
CA VAL A 72 -1.83 6.85 5.69
C VAL A 72 -1.27 5.56 6.30
N LEU A 73 -0.29 4.95 5.65
CA LEU A 73 0.19 3.60 5.98
C LEU A 73 1.37 3.60 6.97
N GLY A 74 1.95 4.76 7.27
CA GLY A 74 3.19 4.88 8.03
C GLY A 74 4.43 4.66 7.16
N GLU A 75 5.60 4.88 7.76
CA GLU A 75 6.88 4.45 7.19
C GLU A 75 7.20 3.07 7.79
N ASP A 76 7.19 2.04 6.94
CA ASP A 76 7.84 0.75 7.23
C ASP A 76 9.24 0.75 6.59
#